data_AF-A0A957FFB9-F1
#
_entry.id   AF-A0A957FFB9-F1
#
_cell.length_a   1.000
_cell.length_b   1.000
_cell.length_c   1.000
_cell.angle_alpha   90.00
_cell.angle_beta   90.00
_cell.angle_gamma   90.00
#
_symmetry.space_group_name_H-M   'P 1'
#
loop_
_entity.id
_entity.type
_entity.pdbx_description
1 polymer ?
#
loop_
_entity_poly.entity_id
_entity_poly.type
_entity_poly.pdbx_seq_one_letter_code
_entity_poly.pdbx_strand_id
1 'polypeptide(L)' 'MNQPIKDLISKLTLAEKAAMVAGADMWCTMPVERLGIPAIQVSDGPNGVRGRDDNLGETSVCF' A
#
# COMPACT_ATOMS: atom_id res chain seq x y z
N MET A 1 13.65 -5.49 9.86
CA MET A 1 13.59 -5.45 8.38
C MET A 1 14.71 -4.54 7.90
N ASN A 2 15.82 -5.11 7.42
CA ASN A 2 16.90 -4.31 6.83
C ASN A 2 17.51 -5.08 5.65
N GLN A 3 16.65 -5.52 4.73
CA GLN A 3 17.09 -6.10 3.47
C GLN A 3 17.31 -4.96 2.47
N PRO A 4 18.43 -4.96 1.73
CA PRO A 4 18.63 -4.00 0.65
C PRO A 4 17.48 -4.10 -0.36
N ILE A 5 16.90 -2.97 -0.75
CA ILE A 5 15.75 -2.91 -1.69
C ILE A 5 16.04 -3.69 -2.98
N LYS A 6 17.28 -3.64 -3.48
CA LYS A 6 17.71 -4.37 -4.67
C LYS A 6 17.54 -5.89 -4.55
N ASP A 7 17.71 -6.45 -3.35
CA ASP A 7 17.57 -7.89 -3.09
C ASP A 7 16.10 -8.34 -3.05
N LEU A 8 15.18 -7.45 -2.67
CA LEU A 8 13.75 -7.72 -2.78
C LEU A 8 13.31 -7.65 -4.24
N ILE A 9 13.76 -6.62 -4.97
CA ILE A 9 13.43 -6.44 -6.39
C ILE A 9 13.92 -7.62 -7.25
N SER A 10 15.06 -8.22 -6.92
CA SER A 10 15.60 -9.37 -7.65
C SER A 10 14.80 -10.66 -7.43
N LYS A 11 14.08 -10.78 -6.30
CA LYS A 11 13.24 -11.93 -5.94
C LYS A 11 11.81 -11.83 -6.46
N LEU A 12 11.41 -10.67 -6.99
CA LEU A 12 10.09 -10.44 -7.59
C LEU A 12 10.04 -11.05 -9.01
N THR A 13 8.96 -11.76 -9.28
CA THR A 13 8.57 -12.17 -10.64
C THR A 13 8.14 -10.96 -11.46
N LEU A 14 8.09 -11.12 -12.78
CA LEU A 14 7.61 -10.05 -13.66
C LEU A 14 6.14 -9.69 -13.36
N ALA A 15 5.30 -10.69 -13.06
CA ALA A 15 3.91 -10.47 -12.71
C ALA A 15 3.76 -9.69 -11.40
N GLU A 16 4.54 -10.04 -10.37
CA GLU A 16 4.55 -9.28 -9.10
C GLU A 16 5.01 -7.83 -9.32
N LYS A 17 6.04 -7.59 -10.14
CA LYS A 17 6.48 -6.23 -10.50
C LYS A 17 5.39 -5.43 -11.22
N ALA A 18 4.71 -6.05 -12.18
CA ALA A 18 3.63 -5.41 -12.91
C ALA A 18 2.42 -5.12 -12.02
N ALA A 19 2.09 -6.01 -11.09
CA ALA A 19 1.01 -5.78 -10.13
C ALA A 19 1.34 -4.63 -9.16
N MET A 20 2.59 -4.51 -8.69
CA MET A 20 3.00 -3.50 -7.71
C MET A 20 2.94 -2.04 -8.21
N VAL A 21 2.85 -1.81 -9.53
CA VAL A 21 2.66 -0.47 -10.10
C VAL A 21 1.19 -0.08 -10.23
N ALA A 22 0.28 -0.93 -9.75
CA ALA A 22 -1.14 -0.66 -9.61
C ALA A 22 -1.57 -0.80 -8.13
N GLY A 23 -2.69 -0.15 -7.79
CA GLY A 23 -3.36 -0.39 -6.51
C GLY A 23 -4.02 -1.76 -6.47
N ALA A 24 -4.06 -2.37 -5.28
CA ALA A 24 -4.90 -3.54 -5.01
C ALA A 24 -6.38 -3.15 -4.95
N ASP A 25 -6.64 -1.96 -4.40
CA ASP A 25 -7.92 -1.28 -4.40
C ASP A 25 -7.66 0.24 -4.46
N MET A 26 -8.70 1.06 -4.24
CA MET A 26 -8.58 2.51 -4.29
C MET A 26 -7.61 3.10 -3.24
N TRP A 27 -7.34 2.38 -2.15
CA TRP A 27 -6.63 2.89 -0.98
C TRP A 27 -5.46 2.01 -0.54
N CYS A 28 -5.16 0.91 -1.24
CA CYS A 28 -4.13 -0.04 -0.85
C CYS A 28 -3.21 -0.42 -2.00
N THR A 29 -1.92 -0.59 -1.72
CA THR A 29 -0.95 -1.16 -2.67
C THR A 29 -1.06 -2.68 -2.77
N MET A 30 -0.56 -3.26 -3.87
CA MET A 30 -0.46 -4.71 -4.00
C MET A 30 0.56 -5.32 -3.01
N PRO A 31 0.17 -6.33 -2.21
CA PRO A 31 1.08 -7.08 -1.36
C PRO A 31 1.89 -8.13 -2.16
N VAL A 32 2.97 -8.62 -1.56
CA VAL A 32 3.69 -9.82 -2.01
C VAL A 32 4.01 -10.67 -0.78
N GLU A 33 3.07 -11.51 -0.34
CA GLU A 33 3.17 -12.21 0.96
C GLU A 33 4.36 -13.16 1.02
N ARG A 34 4.70 -13.81 -0.10
CA ARG A 34 5.86 -14.73 -0.20
C ARG A 34 7.17 -14.05 0.17
N LEU A 35 7.29 -12.75 -0.10
CA LEU A 35 8.49 -11.95 0.23
C LEU A 35 8.31 -11.14 1.52
N GLY A 36 7.18 -11.30 2.22
CA GLY A 36 6.85 -10.54 3.42
C GLY A 36 6.61 -9.05 3.15
N ILE A 37 6.20 -8.67 1.93
CA ILE A 37 5.88 -7.29 1.57
C ILE A 37 4.37 -7.08 1.85
N PRO A 38 4.00 -6.28 2.86
CA PRO A 38 2.60 -6.05 3.18
C PRO A 38 1.95 -5.07 2.20
N ALA A 39 0.62 -5.08 2.15
CA ALA A 39 -0.12 -3.99 1.52
C ALA A 39 0.04 -2.71 2.36
N ILE A 40 0.27 -1.58 1.69
CA ILE A 40 0.33 -0.27 2.32
C ILE A 40 -1.01 0.41 2.06
N GLN A 41 -1.68 0.79 3.14
CA GLN A 41 -2.88 1.62 3.06
C GLN A 41 -2.48 3.10 2.97
N VAL A 42 -3.11 3.82 2.06
CA VAL A 42 -2.99 5.27 1.87
C VAL A 42 -4.33 5.94 2.14
N SER A 43 -4.30 7.24 2.43
CA SER A 43 -5.49 8.06 2.63
C SER A 43 -5.18 9.50 2.24
N ASP A 44 -6.15 10.19 1.63
CA ASP A 44 -6.05 11.62 1.37
C ASP A 44 -5.99 12.42 2.67
N GLY A 45 -5.39 13.62 2.59
CA GLY A 45 -5.41 14.46 3.78
C GLY A 45 -4.60 15.75 3.79
N PRO A 46 -4.94 16.78 3.02
CA PRO A 46 -4.36 18.10 3.24
C PRO A 46 -4.75 18.71 4.60
N ASN A 47 -5.88 18.32 5.20
CA ASN A 47 -6.41 18.90 6.47
C ASN A 47 -7.02 17.84 7.42
N GLY A 48 -6.43 16.66 7.49
CA GLY A 48 -6.97 15.53 8.27
C GLY A 48 -6.92 14.24 7.49
N VAL A 49 -6.96 13.10 8.18
CA VAL A 49 -6.96 11.78 7.54
C VAL A 49 -8.37 11.45 7.10
N ARG A 50 -8.60 11.22 5.81
CA ARG A 50 -9.94 10.90 5.29
C ARG A 50 -10.42 9.51 5.72
N GLY A 51 -9.52 8.55 5.88
CA GLY A 51 -9.87 7.14 6.12
C GLY A 51 -9.74 6.25 4.88
N ARG A 52 -10.26 5.02 4.98
CA ARG A 52 -10.12 3.95 3.95
C ARG A 52 -11.27 3.92 2.94
N ASP A 53 -12.38 4.56 3.25
CA ASP A 53 -13.58 4.50 2.42
C ASP A 53 -14.18 5.89 2.24
N ASP A 54 -15.17 5.97 1.37
CA ASP A 54 -15.93 7.20 1.15
C ASP A 54 -16.97 7.45 2.26
N ASN A 55 -17.03 6.54 3.25
CA ASN A 55 -17.81 6.77 4.46
C ASN A 55 -16.98 7.65 5.39
N LEU A 56 -17.44 8.89 5.59
CA LEU A 56 -16.86 9.87 6.52
C LEU A 56 -17.05 9.50 8.01
N GLY A 57 -17.03 8.21 8.33
CA GLY A 57 -17.25 7.66 9.66
C GLY A 57 -16.02 7.76 10.55
N GLU A 58 -15.97 6.94 11.60
CA GLU A 58 -15.02 7.03 12.72
C GLU A 58 -13.53 7.04 12.35
N THR A 59 -13.17 6.58 11.14
CA THR A 59 -11.77 6.57 10.67
C THR A 59 -11.31 7.90 10.07
N SER A 60 -12.24 8.84 9.82
CA SER A 60 -11.95 10.19 9.37
C SER A 60 -11.68 11.11 10.56
N VAL A 61 -10.50 11.73 10.62
CA VAL A 61 -10.14 12.69 11.67
C VAL A 61 -9.55 13.95 11.08
N CYS A 62 -10.16 15.10 11.38
CA CYS A 62 -9.62 16.42 11.08
C CYS A 62 -8.99 17.00 12.37
N PHE A 63 -7.81 17.61 12.24
CA PHE A 63 -7.14 18.33 13.33
C PHE A 63 -7.32 19.84 13.14
#